data_AF-A0A371HMS0-F1
#
_entry.id   AF-A0A371HMS0-F1
#
_cell.length_a   1.000
_cell.length_b   1.000
_cell.length_c   1.000
_cell.angle_alpha   90.00
_cell.angle_beta   90.00
_cell.angle_gamma   90.00
#
_symmetry.space_group_name_H-M   'P 1'
#
loop_
_entity.id
_entity.type
_entity.pdbx_description
1 polymer ?
#
loop_
_entity_poly.entity_id
_entity_poly.type
_entity_poly.pdbx_seq_one_letter_code
_entity_poly.pdbx_strand_id
1 'polypeptide(L)'
;MLENFVDVSKDEKNFMHMWNSFVRKHRVIADGHISWACEAFSKLHAPEFVRSRSLAGCWRIFMVKLYNHGLLDARTMNDCNIILEQYHKQSSNPKS
;
A
#
# COMPACT_ATOMS: atom_id res chain seq x y z
N MET A 1 -6.37 -18.59 6.75
CA MET A 1 -7.16 -17.66 7.58
C MET A 1 -7.80 -16.55 6.74
N LEU A 2 -7.10 -15.90 5.77
CA LEU A 2 -7.76 -14.96 4.84
C LEU A 2 -8.59 -15.64 3.71
N GLU A 3 -8.22 -16.86 3.32
CA GLU A 3 -8.96 -17.61 2.28
C GLU A 3 -10.44 -17.84 2.61
N ASN A 4 -10.79 -17.89 3.90
CA ASN A 4 -12.13 -18.23 4.38
C ASN A 4 -13.14 -17.07 4.28
N PHE A 5 -12.71 -15.85 3.96
CA PHE A 5 -13.61 -14.71 3.80
C PHE A 5 -14.26 -14.74 2.40
N VAL A 6 -15.52 -15.13 2.34
CA VAL A 6 -16.29 -15.27 1.09
C VAL A 6 -16.71 -13.93 0.48
N ASP A 7 -16.72 -12.87 1.28
CA ASP A 7 -17.09 -11.50 0.92
C ASP A 7 -15.91 -10.62 0.49
N VAL A 8 -14.68 -11.13 0.58
CA VAL A 8 -13.46 -10.40 0.22
C VAL A 8 -12.98 -10.85 -1.16
N SER A 9 -12.81 -9.89 -2.07
CA SER A 9 -12.32 -10.17 -3.43
C SER A 9 -10.88 -10.71 -3.42
N LYS A 10 -10.48 -11.38 -4.51
CA LYS A 10 -9.12 -11.93 -4.65
C LYS A 10 -8.04 -10.85 -4.52
N ASP A 11 -8.28 -9.66 -5.08
CA ASP A 11 -7.33 -8.55 -5.02
C ASP A 11 -7.22 -7.97 -3.61
N GLU A 12 -8.33 -7.87 -2.88
CA GLU A 12 -8.31 -7.45 -1.47
C GLU A 12 -7.57 -8.47 -0.61
N LYS A 13 -7.81 -9.77 -0.80
CA LYS A 13 -7.06 -10.83 -0.10
C LYS A 13 -5.57 -10.74 -0.39
N ASN A 14 -5.20 -10.56 -1.66
CA ASN A 14 -3.80 -10.41 -2.06
C ASN A 14 -3.15 -9.18 -1.39
N PHE A 15 -3.84 -8.03 -1.43
CA PHE A 15 -3.38 -6.81 -0.75
C PHE A 15 -3.19 -7.05 0.76
N MET A 16 -4.18 -7.65 1.43
CA MET A 16 -4.09 -7.96 2.86
C MET A 16 -2.91 -8.89 3.16
N HIS A 17 -2.65 -9.89 2.32
CA HIS A 17 -1.48 -10.76 2.45
C HIS A 17 -0.17 -9.99 2.32
N MET A 18 -0.04 -9.10 1.34
CA MET A 18 1.14 -8.25 1.14
C MET A 18 1.39 -7.39 2.38
N TRP A 19 0.37 -6.69 2.87
CA TRP A 19 0.47 -5.82 4.05
C TRP A 19 0.81 -6.60 5.32
N ASN A 20 0.11 -7.71 5.60
CA ASN A 20 0.37 -8.55 6.78
C ASN A 20 1.79 -9.13 6.77
N SER A 21 2.28 -9.52 5.59
CA SER A 21 3.66 -9.98 5.42
C SER A 21 4.66 -8.86 5.72
N PHE A 22 4.40 -7.64 5.22
CA PHE A 22 5.23 -6.47 5.48
C PHE A 22 5.30 -6.12 6.97
N VAL A 23 4.14 -5.99 7.63
CA VAL A 23 4.01 -5.68 9.06
C VAL A 23 4.78 -6.67 9.91
N ARG A 24 4.63 -7.97 9.64
CA ARG A 24 5.33 -9.02 10.36
C ARG A 24 6.84 -8.97 10.15
N LYS A 25 7.30 -8.80 8.91
CA LYS A 25 8.74 -8.76 8.58
C LYS A 25 9.44 -7.52 9.16
N HIS A 26 8.77 -6.37 9.15
CA HIS A 26 9.35 -5.09 9.60
C HIS A 26 8.99 -4.74 11.06
N ARG A 27 8.28 -5.63 11.77
CA ARG A 27 7.90 -5.46 13.18
C ARG A 27 7.18 -4.12 13.42
N VAL A 28 6.19 -3.81 12.58
CA VAL A 28 5.31 -2.63 12.78
C VAL A 28 4.39 -2.92 13.96
N ILE A 29 4.81 -2.52 15.16
CA ILE A 29 4.13 -2.85 16.44
C ILE A 29 3.45 -1.67 17.14
N ALA A 30 3.62 -0.44 16.64
CA ALA A 30 3.12 0.77 17.27
C ALA A 30 2.54 1.72 16.23
N ASP A 31 1.51 2.48 16.62
CA ASP A 31 0.80 3.42 15.74
C ASP A 31 1.74 4.48 15.15
N GLY A 32 2.73 4.94 15.94
CA GLY A 32 3.75 5.88 15.47
C GLY A 32 4.61 5.37 14.31
N HIS A 33 4.61 4.06 14.02
CA HIS A 33 5.31 3.48 12.87
C HIS A 33 4.49 3.53 11.58
N ILE A 34 3.17 3.79 11.64
CA ILE A 34 2.27 3.64 10.49
C ILE A 34 2.65 4.59 9.35
N SER A 35 3.02 5.84 9.63
CA SER A 35 3.43 6.78 8.58
C SER A 35 4.64 6.27 7.79
N TRP A 36 5.71 5.88 8.51
CA TRP A 36 6.89 5.27 7.90
C TRP A 36 6.56 3.97 7.14
N ALA A 37 5.75 3.11 7.76
CA ALA A 37 5.35 1.83 7.18
C ALA A 37 4.62 2.04 5.85
N CYS A 38 3.75 3.05 5.75
CA CYS A 38 3.01 3.34 4.52
C CYS A 38 3.93 3.77 3.38
N GLU A 39 4.90 4.64 3.65
CA GLU A 39 5.90 5.04 2.65
C GLU A 39 6.79 3.86 2.24
N ALA A 40 7.31 3.11 3.21
CA ALA A 40 8.19 1.97 2.95
C ALA A 40 7.47 0.88 2.16
N PHE A 41 6.21 0.59 2.50
CA PHE A 41 5.35 -0.34 1.77
C PHE A 41 5.05 0.13 0.35
N SER A 42 4.76 1.43 0.17
CA SER A 42 4.55 2.03 -1.15
C SER A 42 5.78 1.89 -2.03
N LYS A 43 6.99 2.14 -1.49
CA LYS A 43 8.26 1.99 -2.22
C LYS A 43 8.52 0.52 -2.58
N LEU A 44 8.32 -0.40 -1.64
CA LEU A 44 8.59 -1.82 -1.82
C LEU A 44 7.71 -2.46 -2.90
N HIS A 45 6.42 -2.11 -2.92
CA HIS A 45 5.42 -2.73 -3.80
C HIS A 45 4.95 -1.82 -4.94
N ALA A 46 5.68 -0.73 -5.22
CA ALA A 46 5.37 0.17 -6.32
C ALA A 46 5.25 -0.55 -7.69
N PRO A 47 6.12 -1.52 -8.05
CA PRO A 47 5.98 -2.25 -9.30
C PRO A 47 4.65 -3.01 -9.42
N GLU A 48 4.19 -3.66 -8.34
CA GLU A 48 2.92 -4.38 -8.29
C GLU A 48 1.73 -3.42 -8.40
N PHE A 49 1.78 -2.27 -7.73
CA PHE A 49 0.73 -1.26 -7.78
C PHE A 49 0.63 -0.57 -9.15
N VAL A 50 1.76 -0.28 -9.80
CA VAL A 50 1.75 0.30 -11.15
C VAL A 50 1.17 -0.68 -12.17
N ARG A 51 1.41 -1.99 -12.00
CA ARG A 51 0.90 -3.04 -12.90
C ARG A 51 -0.57 -3.39 -12.67
N SER A 52 -1.09 -3.18 -11.46
CA SER A 52 -2.47 -3.54 -11.11
C SER A 52 -3.24 -2.38 -10.50
N ARG A 53 -4.22 -1.88 -11.27
CA ARG A 53 -5.11 -0.80 -10.84
C ARG A 53 -5.96 -1.20 -9.63
N SER A 54 -6.40 -2.45 -9.55
CA SER A 54 -7.21 -2.95 -8.44
C SER A 54 -6.40 -3.01 -7.13
N LEU A 55 -5.16 -3.49 -7.17
CA LEU A 55 -4.27 -3.49 -6.00
C LEU A 55 -3.92 -2.06 -5.56
N ALA A 56 -3.62 -1.17 -6.49
CA ALA A 56 -3.41 0.25 -6.17
C ALA A 56 -4.66 0.91 -5.60
N GLY A 57 -5.86 0.47 -6.01
CA GLY A 57 -7.13 0.89 -5.42
C GLY A 57 -7.28 0.41 -3.97
N CYS A 58 -7.01 -0.87 -3.71
CA CYS A 58 -7.03 -1.45 -2.36
C CYS A 58 -6.08 -0.69 -1.42
N TRP A 59 -4.87 -0.36 -1.90
CA TRP A 59 -3.90 0.44 -1.14
C TRP A 59 -4.44 1.83 -0.78
N ARG A 60 -5.05 2.55 -1.74
CA ARG A 60 -5.65 3.87 -1.47
C ARG A 60 -6.79 3.80 -0.47
N ILE A 61 -7.69 2.83 -0.61
CA ILE A 61 -8.79 2.62 0.34
C ILE A 61 -8.24 2.33 1.73
N PHE A 62 -7.18 1.52 1.83
CA PHE A 62 -6.55 1.22 3.11
C PHE A 62 -5.92 2.46 3.75
N MET A 63 -5.21 3.31 3.00
CA MET A 63 -4.71 4.59 3.51
C MET A 63 -5.83 5.50 4.01
N VAL A 64 -6.97 5.57 3.30
CA VAL A 64 -8.15 6.33 3.76
C VAL A 64 -8.67 5.77 5.09
N LYS A 65 -8.72 4.44 5.25
CA LYS A 65 -9.10 3.82 6.53
C LYS A 65 -8.13 4.22 7.65
N LEU A 66 -6.82 4.19 7.41
CA LEU A 66 -5.83 4.60 8.41
C LEU A 66 -5.99 6.08 8.80
N TYR A 67 -6.20 6.95 7.82
CA TYR A 67 -6.46 8.38 8.04
C TYR A 67 -7.72 8.62 8.89
N ASN A 68 -8.81 7.93 8.59
CA ASN A 68 -10.05 8.05 9.35
C ASN A 68 -9.91 7.59 10.82
N HIS A 69 -8.94 6.72 11.12
CA HIS A 69 -8.64 6.29 12.48
C HIS A 69 -7.53 7.12 13.16
N GLY A 70 -7.05 8.19 12.52
CA GLY A 70 -5.98 9.04 13.06
C GLY A 70 -4.59 8.38 13.05
N LEU A 71 -4.41 7.27 12.33
CA LEU A 71 -3.15 6.52 12.25
C LEU A 71 -2.23 7.02 11.12
N LEU A 72 -2.77 7.81 10.19
CA LEU A 72 -2.04 8.35 9.05
C LEU A 72 -2.46 9.79 8.82
N ASP A 73 -1.51 10.67 8.56
CA ASP A 73 -1.80 12.07 8.20
C ASP A 73 -1.91 12.26 6.67
N ALA A 74 -2.52 13.39 6.26
CA ALA A 74 -2.74 13.70 4.85
C ALA A 74 -1.43 13.90 4.06
N ARG A 75 -0.35 14.36 4.71
CA ARG A 75 0.95 14.54 4.07
C ARG A 75 1.52 13.19 3.67
N THR A 76 1.57 12.24 4.60
CA THR A 76 2.08 10.90 4.34
C THR A 76 1.24 10.18 3.27
N MET A 77 -0.09 10.36 3.27
CA MET A 77 -0.95 9.82 2.23
C MET A 77 -0.60 10.38 0.83
N ASN A 78 -0.36 11.69 0.74
CA ASN A 78 0.08 12.33 -0.51
C ASN A 78 1.46 11.79 -0.94
N ASP A 79 2.41 11.70 -0.02
CA ASP A 79 3.77 11.23 -0.30
C ASP A 79 3.77 9.79 -0.85
N CYS A 80 2.93 8.92 -0.29
CA CYS A 80 2.70 7.56 -0.83
C CYS A 80 2.21 7.58 -2.28
N ASN A 81 1.30 8.49 -2.64
CA ASN A 81 0.80 8.58 -4.02
C ASN A 81 1.84 9.16 -4.98
N ILE A 82 2.63 10.16 -4.55
CA ILE A 82 3.74 10.71 -5.33
C ILE A 82 4.76 9.62 -5.65
N ILE A 83 5.10 8.75 -4.67
CA ILE A 83 5.99 7.60 -4.91
C ILE A 83 5.45 6.76 -6.06
N LEU A 84 4.18 6.37 -6.05
CA LEU A 84 3.60 5.53 -7.10
C LEU A 84 3.57 6.24 -8.46
N GLU A 85 3.29 7.54 -8.50
CA GLU A 85 3.33 8.33 -9.74
C GLU A 85 4.74 8.40 -10.33
N GLN A 86 5.76 8.56 -9.49
CA GLN A 86 7.15 8.56 -9.93
C GLN A 86 7.54 7.22 -10.55
N TYR A 87 7.17 6.11 -9.92
CA TYR A 87 7.39 4.76 -10.48
C TYR A 87 6.63 4.55 -11.78
N HIS A 88 5.37 5.01 -11.88
CA HIS A 88 4.59 4.93 -13.11
C HIS A 88 5.28 5.68 -14.26
N LYS A 89 5.71 6.93 -14.02
CA LYS A 89 6.42 7.76 -15.02
C LYS A 89 7.73 7.12 -15.49
N GLN A 90 8.49 6.52 -14.57
CA GLN A 90 9.72 5.79 -14.90
C GLN A 90 9.43 4.54 -15.75
N SER A 91 8.35 3.81 -15.44
CA SER A 91 7.97 2.62 -16.22
C SER A 91 7.50 2.94 -17.64
N SER A 92 6.91 4.13 -17.85
CA SER A 92 6.45 4.59 -19.16
C SER A 92 7.54 5.22 -20.04
N ASN A 93 8.69 5.59 -19.47
CA ASN A 93 9.86 6.09 -20.20
C ASN A 93 10.98 5.05 -20.12
N PRO A 94 10.97 4.01 -20.98
CA PRO A 94 12.15 3.16 -21.11
C PRO A 94 13.29 4.05 -21.61
N LYS A 95 14.38 4.14 -20.83
CA LYS A 95 15.60 4.83 -21.26
C LYS A 95 16.06 4.19 -22.59
N SER A 96 16.06 4.98 -23.66
CA SER A 96 16.67 4.65 -24.96
C SER A 96 18.18 4.52 -24.84
#